data_AF-A0A8T6SE08-F1
#
_entry.id   AF-A0A8T6SE08-F1
#
_cell.length_a   1.000
_cell.length_b   1.000
_cell.length_c   1.000
_cell.angle_alpha   90.00
_cell.angle_beta   90.00
_cell.angle_gamma   90.00
#
_symmetry.space_group_name_H-M   'P 1'
#
loop_
_entity.id
_entity.type
_entity.pdbx_description
1 polymer ?
#
loop_
_entity_poly.entity_id
_entity_poly.type
_entity_poly.pdbx_seq_one_letter_code
_entity_poly.pdbx_strand_id
1 'polypeptide(L)' 'MPPGTVRRTGWIPQSQMPLFYRVIDVSVLLSSRREGHSMFALESMACGVPLIATAIGGNREIVRHGVNG' A
#
# COMPACT_ATOMS: atom_id res chain seq x y z
N MET A 1 -9.18 -17.63 2.05
CA MET A 1 -10.21 -16.91 1.27
C MET A 1 -10.35 -17.63 -0.07
N PRO A 2 -11.56 -17.92 -0.56
CA PRO A 2 -11.74 -18.45 -1.92
C PRO A 2 -11.14 -17.49 -2.97
N PRO A 3 -10.62 -17.97 -4.10
CA PRO A 3 -10.21 -17.13 -5.22
C PRO A 3 -11.31 -16.13 -5.63
N GLY A 4 -10.94 -14.88 -5.93
CA GLY A 4 -11.89 -13.83 -6.32
C GLY A 4 -12.68 -13.17 -5.18
N THR A 5 -12.41 -13.51 -3.92
CA THR A 5 -13.09 -12.89 -2.77
C THR A 5 -12.50 -11.53 -2.44
N VAL A 6 -13.35 -10.50 -2.40
CA VAL A 6 -12.98 -9.15 -1.94
C VAL A 6 -13.59 -8.90 -0.56
N ARG A 7 -12.75 -8.58 0.42
CA ARG A 7 -13.20 -8.12 1.75
C ARG A 7 -12.97 -6.62 1.88
N ARG A 8 -14.05 -5.86 2.01
CA ARG A 8 -14.00 -4.43 2.37
C ARG A 8 -13.95 -4.32 3.89
N THR A 9 -12.91 -3.70 4.42
CA THR A 9 -12.71 -3.57 5.87
C THR A 9 -13.43 -2.38 6.48
N GLY A 10 -13.91 -1.47 5.64
CA GLY A 10 -14.44 -0.18 6.11
C GLY A 10 -13.32 0.72 6.63
N TRP A 11 -13.69 1.67 7.48
CA TRP A 11 -12.75 2.58 8.11
C TRP A 11 -12.00 1.88 9.24
N ILE A 12 -10.66 1.95 9.20
CA ILE A 12 -9.79 1.45 10.26
C ILE A 12 -9.18 2.67 10.96
N PRO A 13 -9.33 2.82 12.28
CA PRO A 13 -8.68 3.90 13.02
C PRO A 13 -7.16 3.85 12.86
N GLN A 14 -6.52 5.01 12.77
CA GLN A 14 -5.06 5.11 12.61
C GLN A 14 -4.29 4.37 13.71
N SER A 15 -4.81 4.33 14.94
CA SER A 15 -4.21 3.58 16.05
C SER A 15 -4.17 2.06 15.83
N GLN A 16 -5.04 1.52 14.97
CA GLN A 16 -5.10 0.10 14.62
C GLN A 16 -4.40 -0.22 13.29
N MET A 17 -4.04 0.82 12.52
CA MET A 17 -3.39 0.68 11.22
C MET A 17 -2.14 -0.23 11.25
N PRO A 18 -1.21 -0.12 12.22
CA PRO A 18 -0.03 -0.99 12.22
C PRO A 18 -0.38 -2.47 12.38
N LEU A 19 -1.38 -2.77 13.21
CA LEU A 19 -1.87 -4.14 13.41
C LEU A 19 -2.53 -4.68 12.14
N PHE A 20 -3.18 -3.81 11.38
CA PHE A 20 -3.79 -4.20 10.11
C PHE A 20 -2.76 -4.54 9.05
N TYR A 21 -1.67 -3.77 8.92
CA TYR A 21 -0.60 -4.10 7.97
C TYR A 21 0.13 -5.41 8.31
N ARG A 22 0.19 -5.82 9.58
CA ARG A 22 0.82 -7.10 9.98
C ARG A 22 0.19 -8.35 9.37
N VAL A 23 -1.05 -8.28 8.90
CA VAL A 23 -1.74 -9.41 8.27
C VAL A 23 -1.79 -9.30 6.74
N ILE A 24 -1.03 -8.36 6.16
CA ILE A 24 -0.98 -8.12 4.71
C ILE A 24 0.32 -8.69 4.15
N ASP A 25 0.20 -9.56 3.16
CA ASP A 25 1.36 -10.13 2.45
C ASP A 25 1.95 -9.14 1.43
N VAL A 26 1.08 -8.37 0.75
CA VAL A 26 1.42 -7.38 -0.28
C VAL A 26 0.39 -6.25 -0.26
N SER A 27 0.85 -5.01 -0.36
CA SER A 27 0.00 -3.84 -0.58
C SER A 27 0.06 -3.39 -2.04
N VAL A 28 -1.07 -2.89 -2.56
CA VAL A 28 -1.17 -2.46 -3.95
C VAL A 28 -1.80 -1.07 -4.05
N LEU A 29 -1.07 -0.12 -4.64
CA LEU A 29 -1.52 1.25 -4.90
C LEU A 29 -1.74 1.48 -6.40
N LEU A 30 -2.99 1.37 -6.84
CA LEU A 30 -3.40 1.46 -8.25
C LEU A 30 -3.91 2.86 -8.64
N SER A 31 -3.08 3.88 -8.50
CA SER A 31 -3.44 5.27 -8.87
C SER A 31 -3.48 5.42 -10.40
N SER A 32 -4.48 6.14 -10.94
CA SER A 32 -4.76 6.22 -12.40
C SER A 32 -4.42 7.56 -13.06
N ARG A 33 -4.25 8.64 -12.30
CA ARG A 33 -4.03 9.99 -12.86
C ARG A 33 -2.92 10.77 -12.18
N ARG A 34 -3.16 11.19 -10.94
CA ARG A 34 -2.24 11.99 -10.13
C ARG A 34 -2.11 11.33 -8.78
N GLU A 35 -0.87 11.18 -8.34
CA GLU A 35 -0.51 10.72 -7.02
C GLU A 35 0.59 11.64 -6.53
N GLY A 36 0.43 12.19 -5.32
CA GLY A 36 1.49 12.95 -4.67
C GLY A 36 2.42 11.99 -3.95
N HIS A 37 2.70 12.30 -2.68
CA HIS A 37 3.35 11.37 -1.75
C HIS A 37 2.28 10.59 -1.00
N SER A 38 1.96 9.39 -1.48
CA SER A 38 0.92 8.55 -0.88
C SER A 38 1.29 8.16 0.54
N MET A 39 0.52 8.64 1.53
CA MET A 39 0.70 8.23 2.92
C MET A 39 0.50 6.73 3.10
N PHE A 40 -0.44 6.13 2.35
CA PHE A 40 -0.63 4.68 2.32
C PHE A 40 0.66 3.94 1.93
N ALA A 41 1.36 4.40 0.88
CA ALA A 41 2.63 3.80 0.48
C ALA A 41 3.68 3.89 1.60
N LEU A 42 3.83 5.06 2.21
CA LEU A 42 4.78 5.28 3.30
C LEU A 42 4.44 4.44 4.54
N GLU A 43 3.17 4.35 4.91
CA GLU A 43 2.69 3.53 6.03
C GLU A 43 2.93 2.05 5.80
N SER A 44 2.60 1.55 4.59
CA SER A 44 2.86 0.17 4.19
C SER A 44 4.35 -0.16 4.28
N MET A 45 5.20 0.68 3.69
CA MET A 45 6.65 0.49 3.68
C MET A 45 7.23 0.57 5.10
N ALA A 46 6.76 1.50 5.93
CA ALA A 46 7.17 1.62 7.33
C ALA A 46 6.75 0.40 8.17
N CYS A 47 5.67 -0.27 7.81
CA CYS A 47 5.24 -1.54 8.42
C CYS A 47 5.96 -2.77 7.85
N GLY A 48 6.89 -2.59 6.90
CA GLY A 48 7.63 -3.68 6.27
C GLY A 48 6.82 -4.51 5.28
N VAL A 49 5.69 -4.00 4.80
CA VAL A 49 4.84 -4.70 3.83
C VAL A 49 5.32 -4.36 2.41
N PRO A 50 5.64 -5.36 1.57
CA PRO A 50 5.99 -5.15 0.16
C PRO A 50 4.90 -4.38 -0.58
N LEU A 51 5.31 -3.37 -1.36
CA LEU A 51 4.43 -2.45 -2.06
C LEU A 51 4.52 -2.66 -3.58
N ILE A 52 3.38 -2.77 -4.24
CA ILE A 52 3.25 -2.63 -5.69
C ILE A 52 2.52 -1.32 -5.96
N ALA A 53 3.14 -0.38 -6.69
CA ALA A 53 2.52 0.91 -6.98
C ALA A 53 2.54 1.21 -8.48
N THR A 54 1.49 1.88 -8.98
CA THR A 54 1.55 2.47 -10.32
C THR A 54 2.68 3.49 -10.36
N ALA A 55 3.58 3.36 -11.34
CA ALA A 55 4.69 4.28 -11.55
C ALA A 55 4.20 5.62 -12.13
N ILE A 56 3.52 6.43 -11.33
CA ILE A 56 3.06 7.79 -11.65
C ILE A 56 3.28 8.74 -10.48
N GLY A 57 3.45 10.03 -10.76
CA GLY A 57 3.55 11.05 -9.72
C GLY A 57 4.65 10.77 -8.69
N GLY A 58 4.38 11.09 -7.42
CA GLY A 58 5.35 10.95 -6.34
C GLY A 58 5.71 9.50 -5.98
N ASN A 59 4.96 8.50 -6.46
CA ASN A 59 5.34 7.09 -6.28
C ASN A 59 6.73 6.79 -6.85
N ARG A 60 7.10 7.45 -7.97
CA ARG A 60 8.43 7.29 -8.59
C ARG A 60 9.58 7.85 -7.75
N GLU A 61 9.28 8.71 -6.78
CA GLU A 61 10.27 9.31 -5.89
C GLU A 61 10.54 8.42 -4.67
N ILE A 62 9.55 7.64 -4.24
CA ILE A 62 9.63 6.81 -3.03
C ILE A 62 9.85 5.32 -3.32
N VAL A 63 9.43 4.84 -4.50
CA VAL A 63 9.59 3.44 -4.94
C VAL A 63 10.69 3.32 -5.99
N ARG A 64 11.65 2.45 -5.70
CA ARG A 64 12.68 1.94 -6.61
C ARG A 64 12.36 0.49 -6.94
N HIS A 65 12.01 0.27 -8.21
CA HIS A 65 11.60 -1.04 -8.70
C HIS A 65 12.63 -2.13 -8.37
N GLY A 66 12.17 -3.23 -7.77
CA GLY A 66 13.00 -4.38 -7.39
C GLY A 66 13.86 -4.17 -6.13
N VAL A 67 13.78 -2.99 -5.50
CA VAL A 67 14.53 -2.68 -4.27
C VAL A 67 13.58 -2.55 -3.08
N ASN A 68 12.56 -1.70 -3.19
CA ASN A 68 11.60 -1.43 -2.11
C ASN A 68 10.14 -1.38 -2.60
N GLY A 69 9.89 -1.90 -3.81
CA GLY A 69 8.59 -2.04 -4.48
C GLY A 69 8.75 -2.22 -5.98
#